data_AF-A0B8Y2-F1
#
_entry.id   AF-A0B8Y2-F1
#
_cell.length_a   1.000
_cell.length_b   1.000
_cell.length_c   1.000
_cell.angle_alpha   90.00
_cell.angle_beta   90.00
_cell.angle_gamma   90.00
#
_symmetry.space_group_name_H-M   'P 1'
#
loop_
_entity.id
_entity.type
_entity.pdbx_description
1 polymer ?
#
loop_
_entity_poly.entity_id
_entity_poly.type
_entity_poly.pdbx_seq_one_letter_code
_entity_poly.pdbx_strand_id
1 'polypeptide(L)'
;MVLKKKPAEPWPVITGEYEVGNPESPVAVVTCGSHLNNAELVAAGAALAGPCKTENIGIEKMVANVISNPNIRYLIITGMEVKGHITGQAIEAFTASGIDKEGRIVGAKGAIPFIQNLTPEAIERWRQQITTINMIDTEDMGAITAKIKELVAKDPGALDVEPMIVEIKEGAGEEGEAGLRPMAAEVVEVRSRIRAMDMAVTNNGLLNKFQAGVYVGKIEGIAVGMTLTLAIFGIILKMVGGS
;
A
#
# COMPACT_ATOMS: atom_id res chain seq x y z
N MET A 1 20.92 1.97 27.05
CA MET A 1 19.54 2.32 26.68
C MET A 1 19.61 3.22 25.46
N VAL A 2 18.79 2.96 24.45
CA VAL A 2 18.67 3.80 23.23
C VAL A 2 17.90 5.08 23.56
N LEU A 3 18.26 6.19 22.94
CA LEU A 3 17.55 7.46 23.11
C LEU A 3 16.10 7.31 22.63
N LYS A 4 15.14 7.77 23.44
CA LYS A 4 13.72 7.86 23.08
C LYS A 4 13.22 9.26 23.30
N LYS A 5 12.30 9.71 22.43
CA LYS A 5 11.64 11.01 22.53
C LYS A 5 10.13 10.83 22.57
N LYS A 6 9.45 11.75 23.24
CA LYS A 6 7.99 11.77 23.27
C LYS A 6 7.48 12.13 21.87
N PRO A 7 6.55 11.35 21.28
CA PRO A 7 5.86 11.74 20.05
C PRO A 7 4.99 12.99 20.25
N ALA A 8 4.42 13.52 19.17
CA ALA A 8 3.38 14.54 19.27
C ALA A 8 2.18 14.07 20.13
N GLU A 9 1.40 15.00 20.67
CA GLU A 9 0.16 14.68 21.39
C GLU A 9 -1.03 15.41 20.73
N PRO A 10 -2.01 14.68 20.16
CA PRO A 10 -2.05 13.22 20.01
C PRO A 10 -1.08 12.69 18.94
N TRP A 11 -0.72 11.41 19.03
CA TRP A 11 -0.03 10.68 17.96
C TRP A 11 -0.70 9.30 17.74
N PRO A 12 -0.93 8.88 16.48
CA PRO A 12 -0.73 9.62 15.23
C PRO A 12 -1.65 10.85 15.10
N VAL A 13 -1.17 11.90 14.42
CA VAL A 13 -1.88 13.19 14.33
C VAL A 13 -2.99 13.13 13.27
N ILE A 14 -2.73 12.48 12.15
CA ILE A 14 -3.62 12.40 11.00
C ILE A 14 -4.39 11.08 11.05
N THR A 15 -5.72 11.15 11.07
CA THR A 15 -6.60 9.99 11.01
C THR A 15 -6.46 9.24 9.67
N GLY A 16 -6.52 7.91 9.72
CA GLY A 16 -6.42 7.06 8.53
C GLY A 16 -6.70 5.60 8.85
N GLU A 17 -6.47 4.75 7.84
CA GLU A 17 -6.54 3.30 7.98
C GLU A 17 -5.17 2.78 8.45
N TYR A 18 -5.02 2.53 9.75
CA TYR A 18 -3.80 1.97 10.33
C TYR A 18 -4.09 1.38 11.72
N GLU A 19 -3.18 0.50 12.16
CA GLU A 19 -3.10 0.01 13.53
C GLU A 19 -1.91 0.67 14.25
N VAL A 20 -2.11 1.07 15.50
CA VAL A 20 -1.09 1.73 16.32
C VAL A 20 -0.50 0.72 17.30
N GLY A 21 0.83 0.63 17.33
CA GLY A 21 1.59 -0.22 18.24
C GLY A 21 2.31 0.60 19.31
N ASN A 22 3.53 0.18 19.66
CA ASN A 22 4.36 0.91 20.63
C ASN A 22 4.92 2.21 20.00
N PRO A 23 4.57 3.41 20.50
CA PRO A 23 5.07 4.68 19.95
C PRO A 23 6.59 4.87 20.07
N GLU A 24 7.26 4.10 20.94
CA GLU A 24 8.72 4.11 21.05
C GLU A 24 9.40 3.15 20.07
N SER A 25 8.66 2.33 19.32
CA SER A 25 9.28 1.44 18.33
C SER A 25 9.92 2.21 17.16
N PRO A 26 11.07 1.76 16.64
CA PRO A 26 11.72 2.39 15.51
C PRO A 26 11.13 2.02 14.15
N VAL A 27 10.14 1.13 14.07
CA VAL A 27 9.67 0.56 12.81
C VAL A 27 8.24 0.99 12.50
N ALA A 28 8.00 1.54 11.31
CA ALA A 28 6.69 1.65 10.69
C ALA A 28 6.59 0.68 9.51
N VAL A 29 5.38 0.24 9.19
CA VAL A 29 5.10 -0.67 8.07
C VAL A 29 4.02 -0.09 7.17
N VAL A 30 4.29 -0.02 5.88
CA VAL A 30 3.31 0.31 4.85
C VAL A 30 3.00 -0.93 4.02
N THR A 31 1.73 -1.33 3.97
CA THR A 31 1.29 -2.60 3.33
C THR A 31 0.81 -2.42 1.88
N CYS A 32 1.06 -1.24 1.30
CA CYS A 32 0.68 -0.90 -0.08
C CYS A 32 -0.77 -1.28 -0.40
N GLY A 33 -0.99 -2.11 -1.43
CA GLY A 33 -2.31 -2.57 -1.87
C GLY A 33 -2.84 -3.79 -1.13
N SER A 34 -2.05 -4.42 -0.25
CA SER A 34 -2.45 -5.65 0.44
C SER A 34 -3.26 -5.40 1.69
N HIS A 35 -4.21 -6.30 1.93
CA HIS A 35 -4.96 -6.39 3.18
C HIS A 35 -4.29 -7.39 4.12
N LEU A 36 -3.16 -6.98 4.72
CA LEU A 36 -2.44 -7.78 5.72
C LEU A 36 -3.03 -7.58 7.12
N ASN A 37 -2.76 -8.53 8.03
CA ASN A 37 -3.16 -8.39 9.42
C ASN A 37 -2.26 -7.39 10.15
N ASN A 38 -2.61 -6.10 10.12
CA ASN A 38 -1.83 -5.03 10.73
C ASN A 38 -1.66 -5.21 12.25
N ALA A 39 -2.63 -5.85 12.93
CA ALA A 39 -2.53 -6.17 14.35
C ALA A 39 -1.35 -7.10 14.66
N GLU A 40 -1.06 -8.07 13.78
CA GLU A 40 0.11 -8.94 13.93
C GLU A 40 1.42 -8.19 13.68
N LEU A 41 1.42 -7.20 12.79
CA LEU A 41 2.61 -6.37 12.50
C LEU A 41 2.97 -5.48 13.69
N VAL A 42 1.98 -4.84 14.32
CA VAL A 42 2.22 -4.06 15.54
C VAL A 42 2.57 -4.97 16.73
N ALA A 43 1.95 -6.15 16.85
CA ALA A 43 2.31 -7.13 17.86
C ALA A 43 3.74 -7.68 17.69
N ALA A 44 4.24 -7.74 16.45
CA ALA A 44 5.64 -8.08 16.16
C ALA A 44 6.63 -6.96 16.50
N GLY A 45 6.13 -5.77 16.84
CA GLY A 45 6.94 -4.65 17.34
C GLY A 45 6.93 -3.42 16.45
N ALA A 46 6.06 -3.28 15.46
CA ALA A 46 5.92 -2.03 14.72
C ALA A 46 5.23 -0.94 15.58
N ALA A 47 5.61 0.32 15.40
CA ALA A 47 4.95 1.49 15.98
C ALA A 47 3.62 1.81 15.28
N LEU A 48 3.58 1.60 13.97
CA LEU A 48 2.45 1.93 13.10
C LEU A 48 2.45 0.97 11.91
N ALA A 49 1.29 0.43 11.55
CA ALA A 49 1.14 -0.41 10.37
C ALA A 49 -0.18 -0.12 9.64
N GLY A 50 -0.13 0.09 8.31
CA GLY A 50 -1.34 0.34 7.53
C GLY A 50 -1.11 0.38 6.02
N PRO A 51 -2.19 0.33 5.21
CA PRO A 51 -2.07 0.47 3.77
C PRO A 51 -1.77 1.91 3.34
N CYS A 52 -1.07 2.04 2.22
CA CYS A 52 -0.94 3.31 1.49
C CYS A 52 -1.20 3.04 0.02
N LYS A 53 -2.37 3.49 -0.47
CA LYS A 53 -2.89 3.12 -1.78
C LYS A 53 -2.64 4.18 -2.86
N THR A 54 -2.35 5.43 -2.48
CA THR A 54 -2.15 6.53 -3.42
C THR A 54 -0.75 7.12 -3.29
N GLU A 55 -0.15 7.45 -4.42
CA GLU A 55 1.20 8.01 -4.60
C GLU A 55 1.28 9.53 -4.34
N ASN A 56 0.28 10.08 -3.65
CA ASN A 56 0.13 11.50 -3.31
C ASN A 56 -0.36 11.65 -1.86
N ILE A 57 -1.64 11.98 -1.62
CA ILE A 57 -2.23 12.19 -0.28
C ILE A 57 -1.93 11.03 0.66
N GLY A 58 -1.95 9.77 0.19
CA GLY A 58 -1.59 8.62 1.02
C GLY A 58 -0.17 8.72 1.58
N ILE A 59 0.80 9.06 0.72
CA ILE A 59 2.19 9.31 1.10
C ILE A 59 2.27 10.50 2.06
N GLU A 60 1.54 11.59 1.79
CA GLU A 60 1.56 12.78 2.65
C GLU A 60 1.07 12.50 4.08
N LYS A 61 -0.05 11.79 4.22
CA LYS A 61 -0.59 11.37 5.52
C LYS A 61 0.37 10.45 6.26
N MET A 62 0.97 9.49 5.54
CA MET A 62 1.97 8.58 6.10
C MET A 62 3.19 9.38 6.61
N VAL A 63 3.72 10.29 5.79
CA VAL A 63 4.88 11.12 6.16
C VAL A 63 4.57 11.98 7.38
N ALA A 64 3.41 12.67 7.41
CA ALA A 64 3.00 13.51 8.53
C ALA A 64 2.90 12.73 9.85
N ASN A 65 2.35 11.51 9.82
CA ASN A 65 2.27 10.65 11.00
C ASN A 65 3.64 10.10 11.43
N VAL A 66 4.56 9.87 10.51
CA VAL A 66 5.90 9.35 10.86
C VAL A 66 6.81 10.44 11.41
N ILE A 67 6.85 11.64 10.81
CA ILE A 67 7.75 12.73 11.25
C ILE A 67 7.28 13.39 12.55
N SER A 68 6.02 13.20 12.94
CA SER A 68 5.49 13.55 14.27
C SER A 68 5.88 12.55 15.36
N ASN A 69 6.67 11.51 15.03
CA ASN A 69 7.28 10.60 15.99
C ASN A 69 8.76 10.36 15.66
N PRO A 70 9.69 11.06 16.34
CA PRO A 70 11.13 10.92 16.10
C PRO A 70 11.70 9.53 16.41
N ASN A 71 10.97 8.67 17.13
CA ASN A 71 11.41 7.31 17.42
C ASN A 71 11.41 6.43 16.17
N ILE A 72 10.55 6.69 15.19
CA ILE A 72 10.44 5.86 13.97
C ILE A 72 11.61 6.19 13.05
N ARG A 73 12.45 5.19 12.77
CA ARG A 73 13.69 5.30 11.98
C ARG A 73 13.69 4.44 10.73
N TYR A 74 12.79 3.45 10.69
CA TYR A 74 12.66 2.50 9.60
C TYR A 74 11.25 2.48 9.05
N LEU A 75 11.12 2.41 7.73
CA LEU A 75 9.87 2.13 7.04
C LEU A 75 10.02 0.85 6.22
N ILE A 76 9.30 -0.21 6.58
CA ILE A 76 9.18 -1.39 5.73
C ILE A 76 8.07 -1.14 4.71
N ILE A 77 8.40 -1.26 3.42
CA ILE A 77 7.44 -1.17 2.32
C ILE A 77 7.13 -2.58 1.86
N THR A 78 5.90 -3.05 2.07
CA THR A 78 5.51 -4.45 1.83
C THR A 78 4.10 -4.57 1.27
N GLY A 79 3.68 -5.79 0.97
CA GLY A 79 2.44 -6.06 0.25
C GLY A 79 2.55 -5.85 -1.26
N MET A 80 1.49 -6.21 -1.97
CA MET A 80 1.33 -6.05 -3.40
C MET A 80 1.41 -4.59 -3.80
N GLU A 81 2.16 -4.31 -4.86
CA GLU A 81 2.21 -2.98 -5.44
C GLU A 81 0.84 -2.57 -5.99
N VAL A 82 0.53 -1.28 -5.86
CA VAL A 82 -0.76 -0.73 -6.30
C VAL A 82 -0.70 -0.46 -7.80
N LYS A 83 -1.52 -1.16 -8.59
CA LYS A 83 -1.54 -0.98 -10.04
C LYS A 83 -1.88 0.45 -10.42
N GLY A 84 -1.13 1.03 -11.35
CA GLY A 84 -1.27 2.40 -11.83
C GLY A 84 -0.67 3.46 -10.89
N HIS A 85 -0.93 3.34 -9.58
CA HIS A 85 -0.37 4.26 -8.57
C HIS A 85 1.12 3.99 -8.32
N ILE A 86 1.52 2.72 -8.29
CA ILE A 86 2.90 2.25 -8.04
C ILE A 86 3.46 2.90 -6.76
N THR A 87 2.66 2.84 -5.69
CA THR A 87 2.85 3.61 -4.47
C THR A 87 4.09 3.19 -3.70
N GLY A 88 4.41 1.90 -3.62
CA GLY A 88 5.63 1.41 -2.96
C GLY A 88 6.88 2.01 -3.61
N GLN A 89 6.99 1.92 -4.94
CA GLN A 89 8.08 2.54 -5.68
C GLN A 89 8.10 4.06 -5.54
N ALA A 90 6.93 4.72 -5.50
CA ALA A 90 6.86 6.16 -5.30
C ALA A 90 7.39 6.58 -3.92
N ILE A 91 7.15 5.80 -2.87
CA ILE A 91 7.70 6.03 -1.52
C ILE A 91 9.23 5.90 -1.53
N GLU A 92 9.78 4.89 -2.21
CA GLU A 92 11.23 4.76 -2.37
C GLU A 92 11.84 5.95 -3.10
N ALA A 93 11.24 6.35 -4.23
CA ALA A 93 11.68 7.49 -5.02
C ALA A 93 11.62 8.80 -4.21
N PHE A 94 10.54 9.00 -3.45
CA PHE A 94 10.35 10.15 -2.57
C PHE A 94 11.42 10.22 -1.49
N THR A 95 11.72 9.09 -0.85
CA THR A 95 12.74 9.03 0.20
C THR A 95 14.14 9.30 -0.38
N ALA A 96 14.46 8.75 -1.56
CA ALA A 96 15.75 8.95 -2.19
C ALA A 96 15.95 10.38 -2.72
N SER A 97 14.96 10.89 -3.45
CA SER A 97 15.13 12.06 -4.33
C SER A 97 14.25 13.26 -4.00
N GLY A 98 13.28 13.11 -3.09
CA GLY A 98 12.32 14.16 -2.77
C GLY A 98 11.42 14.52 -3.96
N ILE A 99 11.13 15.81 -4.10
CA ILE A 99 10.24 16.37 -5.13
C ILE A 99 10.97 17.41 -5.99
N ASP A 100 10.48 17.63 -7.21
CA ASP A 100 10.91 18.73 -8.05
C ASP A 100 10.19 20.05 -7.72
N LYS A 101 10.47 21.10 -8.51
CA LYS A 101 9.89 22.44 -8.32
C LYS A 101 8.37 22.49 -8.53
N GLU A 102 7.80 21.49 -9.19
CA GLU A 102 6.37 21.38 -9.49
C GLU A 102 5.65 20.47 -8.48
N GLY A 103 6.37 19.96 -7.47
CA GLY A 103 5.83 19.05 -6.47
C GLY A 103 5.82 17.59 -6.89
N ARG A 104 6.35 17.24 -8.07
CA ARG A 104 6.39 15.86 -8.54
C ARG A 104 7.50 15.09 -7.84
N ILE A 105 7.21 13.87 -7.38
CA ILE A 105 8.22 12.96 -6.82
C ILE A 105 9.21 12.57 -7.93
N VAL A 106 10.48 12.89 -7.71
CA VAL A 106 11.54 12.65 -8.69
C VAL A 106 11.81 11.15 -8.82
N GLY A 107 11.64 10.61 -10.02
CA GLY A 107 11.84 9.18 -10.30
C GLY A 107 10.64 8.28 -10.01
N ALA A 108 9.50 8.83 -9.57
CA ALA A 108 8.28 8.05 -9.38
C ALA A 108 7.62 7.69 -10.72
N LYS A 109 7.25 6.41 -10.85
CA LYS A 109 6.59 5.82 -12.02
C LYS A 109 5.06 5.88 -11.97
N GLY A 110 4.51 6.25 -10.80
CA GLY A 110 3.09 6.40 -10.59
C GLY A 110 2.43 7.42 -11.53
N ALA A 111 1.11 7.34 -11.63
CA ALA A 111 0.33 8.17 -12.56
C ALA A 111 0.29 9.65 -12.16
N ILE A 112 0.14 9.96 -10.87
CA ILE A 112 0.02 11.32 -10.28
C ILE A 112 0.88 11.47 -9.01
N PRO A 113 2.20 11.30 -9.08
CA PRO A 113 3.08 11.35 -7.92
C PRO A 113 3.40 12.80 -7.55
N PHE A 114 2.40 13.56 -7.11
CA PHE A 114 2.55 14.97 -6.72
C PHE A 114 2.25 15.14 -5.24
N ILE A 115 3.17 15.79 -4.55
CA ILE A 115 3.07 16.20 -3.14
C ILE A 115 2.80 17.70 -3.12
N GLN A 116 1.72 18.10 -2.46
CA GLN A 116 1.22 19.47 -2.43
C GLN A 116 1.13 20.04 -1.01
N ASN A 117 1.01 19.18 0.01
CA ASN A 117 0.78 19.59 1.39
C ASN A 117 2.06 19.59 2.25
N LEU A 118 3.09 18.82 1.87
CA LEU A 118 4.33 18.77 2.65
C LEU A 118 5.25 19.96 2.33
N THR A 119 5.75 20.62 3.37
CA THR A 119 6.75 21.69 3.21
C THR A 119 8.12 21.10 2.88
N PRO A 120 9.03 21.88 2.26
CA PRO A 120 10.41 21.43 2.01
C PRO A 120 11.13 20.93 3.27
N GLU A 121 10.87 21.56 4.42
CA GLU A 121 11.42 21.17 5.72
C GLU A 121 10.88 19.79 6.16
N ALA A 122 9.60 19.51 5.93
CA ALA A 122 8.99 18.22 6.24
C ALA A 122 9.54 17.08 5.36
N ILE A 123 9.82 17.38 4.09
CA ILE A 123 10.43 16.42 3.16
C ILE A 123 11.86 16.11 3.58
N GLU A 124 12.67 17.13 3.88
CA GLU A 124 14.03 16.92 4.34
C GLU A 124 14.06 16.23 5.71
N ARG A 125 13.13 16.58 6.60
CA ARG A 125 12.90 15.89 7.87
C ARG A 125 12.68 14.39 7.67
N TRP A 126 11.78 14.02 6.76
CA TRP A 126 11.52 12.62 6.42
C TRP A 126 12.80 11.90 5.96
N ARG A 127 13.52 12.50 5.00
CA ARG A 127 14.71 11.91 4.38
C ARG A 127 15.85 11.67 5.37
N GLN A 128 15.99 12.54 6.38
CA GLN A 128 16.97 12.38 7.45
C GLN A 128 16.52 11.36 8.51
N GLN A 129 15.20 11.24 8.73
CA GLN A 129 14.66 10.39 9.78
C GLN A 129 14.58 8.91 9.37
N ILE A 130 14.18 8.64 8.12
CA ILE A 130 13.72 7.32 7.68
C ILE A 130 14.70 6.64 6.73
N THR A 131 15.01 5.38 7.03
CA THR A 131 15.57 4.42 6.08
C THR A 131 14.46 3.48 5.61
N THR A 132 14.28 3.35 4.30
CA THR A 132 13.29 2.43 3.71
C THR A 132 13.87 1.02 3.55
N ILE A 133 13.03 0.01 3.79
CA ILE A 133 13.34 -1.41 3.55
C ILE A 133 12.34 -1.91 2.53
N ASN A 134 12.83 -2.23 1.34
CA ASN A 134 12.00 -2.73 0.25
C ASN A 134 11.69 -4.21 0.43
N MET A 135 10.39 -4.49 0.59
CA MET A 135 9.79 -5.82 0.57
C MET A 135 8.50 -5.80 -0.28
N ILE A 136 8.48 -4.96 -1.32
CA ILE A 136 7.35 -4.84 -2.26
C ILE A 136 7.05 -6.21 -2.87
N ASP A 137 5.76 -6.49 -3.09
CA ASP A 137 5.21 -7.77 -3.55
C ASP A 137 5.48 -8.96 -2.60
N THR A 138 5.85 -8.69 -1.35
CA THR A 138 5.92 -9.71 -0.28
C THR A 138 4.68 -9.63 0.60
N GLU A 139 3.93 -10.73 0.71
CA GLU A 139 2.78 -10.86 1.62
C GLU A 139 3.01 -11.92 2.72
N ASP A 140 4.21 -12.52 2.77
CA ASP A 140 4.58 -13.51 3.78
C ASP A 140 4.74 -12.84 5.16
N MET A 141 3.74 -13.02 6.02
CA MET A 141 3.73 -12.51 7.39
C MET A 141 4.94 -12.98 8.22
N GLY A 142 5.45 -14.20 7.99
CA GLY A 142 6.63 -14.70 8.68
C GLY A 142 7.88 -13.88 8.32
N ALA A 143 8.07 -13.61 7.03
CA ALA A 143 9.19 -12.80 6.55
C ALA A 143 9.09 -11.34 7.04
N ILE A 144 7.90 -10.74 6.97
CA ILE A 144 7.67 -9.35 7.37
C ILE A 144 7.90 -9.20 8.89
N THR A 145 7.31 -10.07 9.71
CA THR A 145 7.46 -10.01 11.18
C THR A 145 8.89 -10.31 11.63
N ALA A 146 9.62 -11.20 10.95
CA ALA A 146 11.03 -11.41 11.19
C ALA A 146 11.85 -10.14 10.91
N LYS A 147 11.55 -9.43 9.81
CA LYS A 147 12.21 -8.16 9.48
C LYS A 147 11.92 -7.07 10.50
N ILE A 148 10.67 -6.95 10.97
CA ILE A 148 10.30 -6.02 12.06
C ILE A 148 11.17 -6.28 13.29
N LYS A 149 11.22 -7.52 13.76
CA LYS A 149 12.01 -7.90 14.94
C LYS A 149 13.51 -7.62 14.77
N GLU A 150 14.05 -7.88 13.58
CA GLU A 150 15.45 -7.56 13.26
C GLU A 150 15.73 -6.05 13.38
N LEU A 151 14.85 -5.20 12.84
CA LEU A 151 15.02 -3.75 12.86
C LEU A 151 14.81 -3.16 14.26
N VAL A 152 13.87 -3.70 15.04
CA VAL A 152 13.71 -3.36 16.45
C VAL A 152 14.96 -3.70 17.25
N ALA A 153 15.63 -4.83 16.97
CA ALA A 153 16.89 -5.18 17.62
C ALA A 153 18.07 -4.28 17.21
N LYS A 154 17.97 -3.61 16.05
CA LYS A 154 18.97 -2.68 15.50
C LYS A 154 18.59 -1.20 15.71
N ASP A 155 17.73 -0.92 16.68
CA ASP A 155 17.26 0.42 17.00
C ASP A 155 18.41 1.42 17.18
N PRO A 156 18.53 2.46 16.31
CA PRO A 156 19.58 3.46 16.45
C PRO A 156 19.20 4.56 17.46
N GLY A 157 18.01 4.48 18.08
CA GLY A 157 17.43 5.53 18.91
C GLY A 157 16.68 6.58 18.10
N ALA A 158 15.97 7.46 18.81
CA ALA A 158 15.24 8.58 18.22
C ALA A 158 16.17 9.52 17.47
N LEU A 159 15.67 10.14 16.40
CA LEU A 159 16.37 11.26 15.78
C LEU A 159 16.30 12.46 16.73
N ASP A 160 17.44 13.10 16.99
CA ASP A 160 17.56 14.16 18.00
C ASP A 160 16.98 15.51 17.56
N VAL A 161 15.67 15.56 17.38
CA VAL A 161 14.88 16.79 17.22
C VAL A 161 13.50 16.61 17.85
N GLU A 162 12.69 17.66 17.87
CA GLU A 162 11.30 17.59 18.33
C GLU A 162 10.34 17.02 17.25
N PRO A 163 9.22 16.40 17.66
CA PRO A 163 8.15 16.00 16.75
C PRO A 163 7.71 17.13 15.81
N MET A 164 7.60 16.83 14.51
CA MET A 164 7.12 17.79 13.53
C MET A 164 5.66 17.50 13.18
N ILE A 165 4.78 18.48 13.35
CA ILE A 165 3.37 18.39 12.95
C ILE A 165 3.20 19.13 11.62
N VAL A 166 2.52 18.49 10.67
CA VAL A 166 2.18 19.07 9.37
C VAL A 166 0.67 18.97 9.17
N GLU A 167 0.06 20.06 8.73
CA GLU A 167 -1.34 20.07 8.33
C GLU A 167 -1.45 19.51 6.91
N ILE A 168 -2.25 18.46 6.75
CA ILE A 168 -2.59 17.92 5.42
C ILE A 168 -3.97 18.43 5.07
N LYS A 169 -4.08 19.26 4.03
CA LYS A 169 -5.38 19.62 3.48
C LYS A 169 -5.83 18.46 2.61
N GLU A 170 -6.85 17.75 3.07
CA GLU A 170 -7.61 16.88 2.19
C GLU A 170 -8.29 17.77 1.16
N GLY A 171 -7.72 17.86 -0.04
CA GLY A 171 -8.45 18.39 -1.17
C GLY A 171 -9.73 17.57 -1.28
N ALA A 172 -10.87 18.25 -1.15
CA ALA A 172 -12.18 17.64 -1.34
C ALA A 172 -12.11 16.74 -2.57
N GLY A 173 -12.43 15.46 -2.38
CA GLY A 173 -13.04 14.74 -3.47
C GLY A 173 -14.30 15.51 -3.84
N GLU A 174 -14.19 16.30 -4.90
CA GLU A 174 -15.26 17.04 -5.59
C GLU A 174 -15.89 18.23 -4.85
N GLU A 175 -16.11 19.29 -5.63
CA GLU A 175 -16.86 20.54 -5.38
C GLU A 175 -16.24 21.64 -4.49
N GLY A 176 -15.86 22.76 -5.11
CA GLY A 176 -15.66 24.05 -4.45
C GLY A 176 -14.54 24.92 -5.03
N GLU A 177 -14.91 26.05 -5.65
CA GLU A 177 -14.03 27.07 -6.23
C GLU A 177 -12.90 27.54 -5.28
N ALA A 178 -11.68 27.67 -5.82
CA ALA A 178 -10.94 28.94 -5.92
C ALA A 178 -9.41 28.71 -5.98
N GLY A 179 -8.76 29.37 -6.96
CA GLY A 179 -7.34 29.69 -6.88
C GLY A 179 -6.46 29.10 -8.00
N LEU A 180 -6.35 29.83 -9.11
CA LEU A 180 -5.51 29.51 -10.27
C LEU A 180 -3.99 29.42 -9.98
N ARG A 181 -3.35 28.31 -10.42
CA ARG A 181 -2.18 28.20 -11.35
C ARG A 181 -1.36 26.91 -11.10
N PRO A 182 -0.62 26.33 -12.07
CA PRO A 182 -1.04 25.93 -13.41
C PRO A 182 -0.56 24.49 -13.72
N MET A 183 -1.45 23.51 -13.68
CA MET A 183 -1.52 22.41 -14.65
C MET A 183 -3.00 22.10 -14.80
N ALA A 184 -3.52 22.26 -16.02
CA ALA A 184 -4.93 22.38 -16.35
C ALA A 184 -5.86 21.44 -15.55
N ALA A 185 -6.73 22.02 -14.71
CA ALA A 185 -7.79 21.28 -14.01
C ALA A 185 -8.62 20.43 -14.98
N GLU A 186 -8.81 20.92 -16.20
CA GLU A 186 -9.46 20.17 -17.29
C GLU A 186 -8.66 18.92 -17.72
N VAL A 187 -7.32 18.96 -17.74
CA VAL A 187 -6.49 17.77 -18.05
C VAL A 187 -6.50 16.78 -16.89
N VAL A 188 -6.56 17.27 -15.65
CA VAL A 188 -6.74 16.43 -14.46
C VAL A 188 -8.10 15.73 -14.50
N GLU A 189 -9.16 16.45 -14.87
CA GLU A 189 -10.51 15.90 -15.00
C GLU A 189 -10.64 14.94 -16.19
N VAL A 190 -10.08 15.26 -17.35
CA VAL A 190 -10.07 14.34 -18.49
C VAL A 190 -9.29 13.07 -18.14
N ARG A 191 -8.15 13.19 -17.44
CA ARG A 191 -7.42 12.02 -16.95
C ARG A 191 -8.20 11.25 -15.88
N SER A 192 -8.96 11.90 -15.00
CA SER A 192 -9.77 11.19 -13.99
C SER A 192 -10.88 10.38 -14.64
N ARG A 193 -11.56 10.92 -15.67
CA ARG A 193 -12.55 10.18 -16.47
C ARG A 193 -11.94 9.03 -17.25
N ILE A 194 -10.76 9.23 -17.86
CA ILE A 194 -10.01 8.14 -18.51
C ILE A 194 -9.69 7.03 -17.50
N ARG A 195 -9.31 7.37 -16.26
CA ARG A 195 -9.06 6.37 -15.21
C ARG A 195 -10.31 5.62 -14.77
N ALA A 196 -11.45 6.29 -14.63
CA ALA A 196 -12.71 5.62 -14.33
C ALA A 196 -13.05 4.59 -15.42
N MET A 197 -12.77 4.92 -16.68
CA MET A 197 -12.92 4.01 -17.81
C MET A 197 -11.90 2.85 -17.75
N ASP A 198 -10.62 3.10 -17.50
CA ASP A 198 -9.59 2.06 -17.40
C ASP A 198 -9.87 1.06 -16.25
N MET A 199 -10.33 1.57 -15.10
CA MET A 199 -10.73 0.73 -13.97
C MET A 199 -11.95 -0.14 -14.33
N ALA A 200 -12.97 0.44 -14.99
CA ALA A 200 -14.13 -0.32 -15.43
C ALA A 200 -13.74 -1.40 -16.47
N VAL A 201 -12.87 -1.07 -17.43
CA VAL A 201 -12.35 -2.02 -18.43
C VAL A 201 -11.57 -3.15 -17.77
N THR A 202 -10.71 -2.82 -16.80
CA THR A 202 -9.91 -3.83 -16.08
C THR A 202 -10.79 -4.75 -15.23
N ASN A 203 -11.77 -4.19 -14.51
CA ASN A 203 -12.71 -4.97 -13.72
C ASN A 203 -13.55 -5.90 -14.61
N ASN A 204 -14.02 -5.40 -15.76
CA ASN A 204 -14.68 -6.22 -16.76
C ASN A 204 -13.76 -7.34 -17.30
N GLY A 205 -12.46 -7.07 -17.49
CA GLY A 205 -11.47 -8.07 -17.85
C GLY A 205 -11.28 -9.16 -16.79
N LEU A 206 -11.24 -8.79 -15.50
CA LEU A 206 -11.16 -9.74 -14.38
C LEU A 206 -12.41 -10.61 -14.30
N LEU A 207 -13.59 -10.01 -14.42
CA LEU A 207 -14.86 -10.71 -14.48
C LEU A 207 -14.90 -11.68 -15.67
N ASN A 208 -14.47 -11.25 -16.85
CA ASN A 208 -14.37 -12.11 -18.03
C ASN A 208 -13.41 -13.29 -17.82
N LYS A 209 -12.22 -13.05 -17.23
CA LYS A 209 -11.27 -14.12 -16.92
C LYS A 209 -11.83 -15.10 -15.89
N PHE A 210 -12.50 -14.59 -14.86
CA PHE A 210 -13.15 -15.42 -13.83
C PHE A 210 -14.29 -16.25 -14.44
N GLN A 211 -15.15 -15.64 -15.26
CA GLN A 211 -16.20 -16.34 -15.99
C GLN A 211 -15.64 -17.39 -16.95
N ALA A 212 -14.56 -17.09 -17.67
CA ALA A 212 -13.88 -18.05 -18.54
C ALA A 212 -13.32 -19.23 -17.73
N GLY A 213 -12.70 -18.98 -16.57
CA GLY A 213 -12.21 -20.04 -15.68
C GLY A 213 -13.35 -20.93 -15.13
N VAL A 214 -14.45 -20.31 -14.67
CA VAL A 214 -15.64 -21.03 -14.22
C VAL A 214 -16.27 -21.85 -15.34
N TYR A 215 -16.30 -21.30 -16.57
CA TYR A 215 -16.85 -21.98 -17.74
C TYR A 215 -16.01 -23.19 -18.15
N VAL A 216 -14.68 -23.05 -18.21
CA VAL A 216 -13.76 -24.16 -18.47
C VAL A 216 -13.92 -25.26 -17.41
N GLY A 217 -13.95 -24.89 -16.12
CA GLY A 217 -14.17 -25.86 -15.04
C GLY A 217 -15.51 -26.60 -15.13
N LYS A 218 -16.58 -25.92 -15.58
CA LYS A 218 -17.88 -26.57 -15.83
C LYS A 218 -17.79 -27.59 -16.97
N ILE A 219 -17.13 -27.25 -18.06
CA ILE A 219 -16.97 -28.16 -19.21
C ILE A 219 -16.17 -29.40 -18.81
N GLU A 220 -15.04 -29.20 -18.11
CA GLU A 220 -14.21 -30.30 -17.63
C GLU A 220 -14.98 -31.19 -16.64
N GLY A 221 -15.74 -30.59 -15.72
CA GLY A 221 -16.59 -31.33 -14.78
C GLY A 221 -17.65 -32.19 -15.48
N ILE A 222 -18.31 -31.65 -16.51
CA ILE A 222 -19.30 -32.40 -17.32
C ILE A 222 -18.61 -33.55 -18.08
N ALA A 223 -17.45 -33.29 -18.69
CA ALA A 223 -16.72 -34.31 -19.46
C ALA A 223 -16.26 -35.47 -18.57
N VAL A 224 -15.70 -35.17 -17.39
CA VAL A 224 -15.29 -36.19 -16.41
C VAL A 224 -16.50 -36.98 -15.92
N GLY A 225 -17.59 -36.30 -15.55
CA GLY A 225 -18.82 -36.93 -15.09
C GLY A 225 -19.44 -37.88 -16.12
N MET A 226 -19.49 -37.46 -17.39
CA MET A 226 -19.99 -38.27 -18.49
C MET A 226 -19.09 -39.49 -18.76
N THR A 227 -17.78 -39.33 -18.71
CA THR A 227 -16.82 -40.44 -18.87
C THR A 227 -16.99 -41.48 -17.77
N LEU A 228 -17.11 -41.03 -16.52
CA LEU A 228 -17.32 -41.91 -15.37
C LEU A 228 -18.65 -42.67 -15.48
N THR A 229 -19.70 -41.98 -15.91
CA THR A 229 -21.04 -42.55 -16.10
C THR A 229 -21.02 -43.63 -17.18
N LEU A 230 -20.38 -43.37 -18.33
CA LEU A 230 -20.24 -44.35 -19.41
C LEU A 230 -19.39 -45.56 -19.00
N ALA A 231 -18.32 -45.34 -18.23
CA ALA A 231 -17.48 -46.43 -17.72
C ALA A 231 -18.26 -47.34 -16.75
N ILE A 232 -18.99 -46.76 -15.79
CA ILE A 232 -19.85 -47.51 -14.86
C ILE A 232 -20.94 -48.25 -15.63
N PHE A 233 -21.58 -47.59 -16.58
CA PHE A 233 -22.62 -48.21 -17.41
C PHE A 233 -22.06 -49.39 -18.22
N GLY A 234 -20.86 -49.25 -18.80
CA GLY A 234 -20.18 -50.34 -19.51
C GLY A 234 -19.85 -51.53 -18.59
N ILE A 235 -19.43 -51.28 -17.35
CA ILE A 235 -19.19 -52.34 -16.36
C ILE A 235 -20.50 -53.05 -16.00
N ILE A 236 -21.60 -52.30 -15.78
CA ILE A 236 -22.92 -52.87 -15.48
C ILE A 236 -23.42 -53.72 -16.66
N LEU A 237 -23.33 -53.24 -17.89
CA LEU A 237 -23.71 -54.00 -19.07
C LEU A 237 -22.91 -55.30 -19.21
N LYS A 238 -21.61 -55.27 -18.89
CA LYS A 238 -20.77 -56.47 -18.89
C LYS A 238 -21.15 -57.47 -17.79
N MET A 239 -21.61 -56.98 -16.63
CA MET A 239 -22.10 -57.84 -15.54
C MET A 239 -23.50 -58.42 -15.81
N VAL A 240 -24.37 -57.68 -16.50
CA VAL A 240 -25.76 -58.10 -16.78
C VAL A 240 -25.89 -58.91 -18.08
N GLY A 241 -25.06 -58.62 -19.09
CA GLY A 241 -25.05 -59.31 -20.39
C GLY A 241 -24.09 -60.50 -20.47
N GLY A 242 -23.33 -60.77 -19.40
CA GLY A 242 -22.52 -61.98 -19.25
C GLY A 242 -23.37 -63.13 -18.71
N SER A 243 -24.27 -63.66 -19.54
CA SER A 243 -24.97 -64.94 -19.36
C SER A 243 -24.95 -65.69 -20.68
#